data_AF-A0A942L1P8-F1
#
_entry.id   AF-A0A942L1P8-F1
#
_cell.length_a   1.000
_cell.length_b   1.000
_cell.length_c   1.000
_cell.angle_alpha   90.00
_cell.angle_beta   90.00
_cell.angle_gamma   90.00
#
_symmetry.space_group_name_H-M   'P 1'
#
loop_
_entity.id
_entity.type
_entity.pdbx_description
1 polymer ?
#
loop_
_entity_poly.entity_id
_entity_poly.type
_entity_poly.pdbx_seq_one_letter_code
_entity_poly.pdbx_strand_id
1 'polypeptide(L)'
;MAESGLRIGRIGLEAGPLSQWLRVRMPLLEKAISIENDIRGLLRNFGHKVDVVRAAKFEARVRELADGMPELNEFIVNLLAARRTLRDGLSRLHGKVLAIAGNDTACARLMTIPGVGAVTAPTFISTIDIPVRFRNSRSVGPALGLTPVLRQSGER
;
A
#
# COMPACT_ATOMS: atom_id res chain seq x y z
N MET A 1 17.42 41.50 -3.45
CA MET A 1 16.46 41.06 -4.48
C MET A 1 17.22 40.15 -5.44
N ALA A 2 17.26 38.85 -5.14
CA ALA A 2 17.86 37.84 -6.01
C ALA A 2 16.99 36.58 -5.88
N GLU A 3 16.01 36.43 -6.77
CA GLU A 3 15.27 35.19 -6.95
C GLU A 3 16.20 34.19 -7.63
N SER A 4 16.72 33.24 -6.86
CA SER A 4 17.35 32.05 -7.42
C SER A 4 16.25 31.16 -8.00
N GLY A 5 16.10 31.25 -9.33
CA GLY A 5 15.29 30.36 -10.16
C GLY A 5 15.85 28.94 -10.22
N LEU A 6 16.04 28.29 -9.08
CA LEU A 6 16.34 26.87 -9.03
C LEU A 6 15.01 26.12 -9.20
N ARG A 7 14.60 25.93 -10.47
CA ARG A 7 13.67 24.85 -10.80
C ARG A 7 14.38 23.56 -10.41
N ILE A 8 14.04 23.05 -9.22
CA ILE A 8 14.40 21.70 -8.81
C ILE A 8 13.70 20.77 -9.81
N GLY A 9 14.42 20.45 -10.89
CA GLY A 9 14.08 19.35 -11.78
C GLY A 9 14.08 18.09 -10.94
N ARG A 10 12.90 17.65 -10.57
CA ARG A 10 12.68 16.44 -9.77
C ARG A 10 12.97 15.23 -10.65
N ILE A 11 14.26 14.89 -10.76
CA ILE A 11 14.76 13.69 -11.43
C ILE A 11 14.24 12.48 -10.63
N GLY A 12 13.31 11.74 -11.23
CA GLY A 12 12.73 10.49 -10.67
C GLY A 12 11.24 10.53 -10.30
N LEU A 13 10.44 11.46 -10.85
CA LEU A 13 9.05 11.73 -10.46
C LEU A 13 8.11 11.95 -11.65
N GLU A 14 8.04 10.98 -12.55
CA GLU A 14 7.15 11.06 -13.72
C GLU A 14 5.68 11.12 -13.26
N ALA A 15 5.26 10.25 -12.33
CA ALA A 15 3.87 10.23 -11.88
C ALA A 15 3.52 11.36 -10.88
N GLY A 16 2.48 12.15 -11.16
CA GLY A 16 1.98 13.25 -10.33
C GLY A 16 1.75 12.96 -8.82
N PRO A 17 1.28 13.94 -8.02
CA PRO A 17 1.31 13.90 -6.55
C PRO A 17 0.75 12.62 -5.90
N LEU A 18 -0.26 11.97 -6.50
CA LEU A 18 -0.83 10.70 -6.03
C LEU A 18 0.17 9.55 -5.94
N SER A 19 1.11 9.44 -6.88
CA SER A 19 2.05 8.33 -6.97
C SER A 19 3.00 8.27 -5.77
N GLN A 20 3.38 9.44 -5.25
CA GLN A 20 4.29 9.58 -4.12
C GLN A 20 3.61 9.09 -2.83
N TRP A 21 2.36 9.46 -2.60
CA TRP A 21 1.58 8.99 -1.46
C TRP A 21 1.35 7.47 -1.51
N LEU A 22 1.07 6.92 -2.69
CA LEU A 22 0.94 5.49 -2.92
C LEU A 22 2.25 4.73 -2.72
N ARG A 23 3.39 5.30 -3.11
CA ARG A 23 4.71 4.70 -2.87
C ARG A 23 5.07 4.70 -1.38
N VAL A 24 4.85 5.82 -0.68
CA VAL A 24 5.25 5.96 0.73
C VAL A 24 4.38 5.12 1.67
N ARG A 25 3.12 4.84 1.32
CA ARG A 25 2.26 3.99 2.17
C ARG A 25 2.65 2.50 2.16
N MET A 26 3.25 2.02 1.08
CA MET A 26 3.56 0.59 0.91
C MET A 26 4.50 0.05 2.00
N PRO A 27 5.66 0.68 2.28
CA PRO A 27 6.55 0.23 3.35
C PRO A 27 5.89 0.18 4.73
N LEU A 28 4.94 1.06 5.04
CA LEU A 28 4.24 1.06 6.34
C LEU A 28 3.32 -0.15 6.47
N LEU A 29 2.62 -0.51 5.39
CA LEU A 29 1.79 -1.70 5.34
C LEU A 29 2.64 -2.97 5.49
N GLU A 30 3.70 -3.09 4.70
CA GLU A 30 4.61 -4.23 4.72
C GLU A 30 5.23 -4.45 6.10
N LYS A 31 5.76 -3.39 6.72
CA LYS A 31 6.33 -3.47 8.07
C LYS A 31 5.28 -3.80 9.12
N ALA A 32 4.06 -3.25 9.02
CA ALA A 32 2.99 -3.59 9.95
C ALA A 32 2.60 -5.08 9.84
N ILE A 33 2.57 -5.63 8.62
CA ILE A 33 2.33 -7.06 8.38
C ILE A 33 3.49 -7.90 8.91
N SER A 34 4.74 -7.47 8.70
CA SER A 34 5.92 -8.16 9.25
C SER A 34 5.83 -8.30 10.76
N ILE A 35 5.55 -7.20 11.48
CA ILE A 35 5.40 -7.22 12.94
C ILE A 35 4.22 -8.12 13.37
N GLU A 36 3.11 -8.09 12.63
CA GLU A 36 1.98 -8.99 12.89
C GLU A 36 2.36 -10.47 12.73
N ASN A 37 3.24 -10.79 11.78
CA ASN A 37 3.77 -12.14 11.60
C ASN A 37 4.77 -12.52 12.68
N ASP A 38 5.63 -11.60 13.10
CA ASP A 38 6.57 -11.81 14.21
C ASP A 38 5.82 -12.10 15.52
N ILE A 39 4.77 -11.34 15.82
CA ILE A 39 3.87 -11.58 16.96
C ILE A 39 3.23 -12.97 16.87
N ARG A 40 2.76 -13.39 15.68
CA ARG A 40 2.20 -14.74 15.48
C ARG A 40 3.23 -15.83 15.69
N GLY A 41 4.47 -15.61 15.24
CA GLY A 41 5.59 -16.52 15.44
C GLY A 41 5.91 -16.69 16.93
N LEU A 42 6.01 -15.57 17.66
CA LEU A 42 6.24 -15.58 19.10
C LEU A 42 5.14 -16.32 19.84
N LEU A 43 3.87 -15.98 19.64
CA LEU A 43 2.75 -16.67 20.29
C LEU A 43 2.73 -18.18 20.00
N ARG A 44 3.11 -18.58 18.78
CA ARG A 44 3.18 -19.99 18.40
C ARG A 44 4.24 -20.76 19.20
N ASN A 45 5.36 -20.14 19.57
CA ASN A 45 6.37 -20.77 20.42
C ASN A 45 5.85 -21.09 21.83
N PHE A 46 4.84 -20.37 22.29
CA PHE A 46 4.15 -20.61 23.58
C PHE A 46 2.87 -21.45 23.42
N GLY A 47 2.64 -22.08 22.26
CA GLY A 47 1.48 -22.93 22.00
C GLY A 47 0.20 -22.18 21.62
N HIS A 48 0.23 -20.85 21.49
CA HIS A 48 -0.93 -20.05 21.12
C HIS A 48 -0.98 -19.77 19.62
N LYS A 49 -2.12 -20.08 19.00
CA LYS A 49 -2.39 -19.74 17.60
C LYS A 49 -3.31 -18.52 17.53
N VAL A 50 -2.88 -17.51 16.76
CA VAL A 50 -3.78 -16.42 16.36
C VAL A 50 -4.58 -16.85 15.14
N ASP A 51 -5.89 -17.04 15.31
CA ASP A 51 -6.81 -17.32 14.20
C ASP A 51 -6.99 -16.12 13.27
N VAL A 52 -7.79 -16.32 12.22
CA VAL A 52 -8.15 -15.24 11.29
C VAL A 52 -8.92 -14.17 12.05
N VAL A 53 -8.28 -13.01 12.25
CA VAL A 53 -8.85 -11.87 12.94
C VAL A 53 -8.79 -10.63 12.07
N ARG A 54 -9.82 -9.79 12.16
CA ARG A 54 -9.82 -8.47 11.52
C ARG A 54 -8.69 -7.63 12.12
N ALA A 55 -8.05 -6.80 11.29
CA ALA A 55 -6.93 -5.95 11.71
C ALA A 55 -7.24 -5.08 12.95
N ALA A 56 -8.49 -4.62 13.09
CA ALA A 56 -8.95 -3.85 14.25
C ALA A 56 -9.03 -4.66 15.55
N LYS A 57 -9.29 -5.96 15.47
CA LYS A 57 -9.38 -6.87 16.64
C LYS A 57 -8.06 -7.56 16.95
N PHE A 58 -7.05 -7.42 16.08
CA PHE A 58 -5.79 -8.13 16.21
C PHE A 58 -5.10 -7.88 17.55
N GLU A 59 -4.98 -6.62 17.96
CA GLU A 59 -4.30 -6.27 19.20
C GLU A 59 -5.01 -6.85 20.44
N ALA A 60 -6.35 -6.73 20.50
CA ALA A 60 -7.12 -7.29 21.60
C ALA A 60 -6.93 -8.81 21.71
N ARG A 61 -6.97 -9.52 20.57
CA ARG A 61 -6.75 -10.97 20.54
C ARG A 61 -5.33 -11.35 20.98
N VAL A 62 -4.32 -10.59 20.59
CA VAL A 62 -2.93 -10.85 20.99
C VAL A 62 -2.77 -10.69 22.50
N ARG A 63 -3.37 -9.64 23.09
CA ARG A 63 -3.33 -9.43 24.54
C ARG A 63 -4.04 -10.55 25.31
N GLU A 64 -5.20 -11.00 24.81
CA GLU A 64 -5.92 -12.14 25.39
C GLU A 64 -5.06 -13.42 25.40
N LEU A 65 -4.34 -13.69 24.30
CA LEU A 65 -3.50 -14.89 24.19
C LEU A 65 -2.21 -14.82 25.00
N ALA A 66 -1.75 -13.62 25.35
CA ALA A 66 -0.56 -13.42 26.20
C ALA A 66 -0.93 -13.24 27.68
N ASP A 67 -2.21 -13.31 28.03
CA ASP A 67 -2.65 -13.13 29.41
C ASP A 67 -2.05 -14.22 30.33
N GLY A 68 -1.68 -13.83 31.55
CA GLY A 68 -0.99 -14.72 32.48
C GLY A 68 0.47 -15.08 32.13
N MET A 69 1.06 -14.48 31.09
CA MET A 69 2.46 -14.69 30.68
C MET A 69 3.29 -13.39 30.76
N PRO A 70 3.85 -13.03 31.93
CA PRO A 70 4.50 -11.73 32.12
C PRO A 70 5.67 -11.46 31.17
N GLU A 71 6.56 -12.44 30.98
CA GLU A 71 7.73 -12.32 30.10
C GLU A 71 7.31 -12.13 28.63
N LEU A 72 6.32 -12.90 28.16
CA LEU A 72 5.79 -12.77 26.81
C LEU A 72 5.10 -11.41 26.60
N ASN A 73 4.35 -10.95 27.59
CA ASN A 73 3.68 -9.65 27.55
C ASN A 73 4.65 -8.49 27.37
N GLU A 74 5.84 -8.56 27.98
CA GLU A 74 6.87 -7.52 27.85
C GLU A 74 7.31 -7.35 26.38
N PHE A 75 7.56 -8.45 25.67
CA PHE A 75 7.87 -8.40 24.24
C PHE A 75 6.68 -7.94 23.39
N ILE A 76 5.50 -8.49 23.67
CA ILE A 76 4.28 -8.27 22.89
C ILE A 76 3.82 -6.81 22.95
N VAL A 77 3.90 -6.16 24.10
CA VAL A 77 3.50 -4.75 24.25
C VAL A 77 4.33 -3.84 23.35
N ASN A 78 5.66 -4.07 23.26
CA ASN A 78 6.55 -3.29 22.41
C ASN A 78 6.24 -3.49 20.92
N LEU A 79 6.01 -4.73 20.49
CA LEU A 79 5.64 -5.04 19.11
C LEU A 79 4.27 -4.45 18.74
N LEU A 80 3.29 -4.51 19.65
CA LEU A 80 1.97 -3.90 19.45
C LEU A 80 2.05 -2.37 19.34
N ALA A 81 2.90 -1.72 20.12
CA ALA A 81 3.14 -0.28 20.03
C ALA A 81 3.74 0.12 18.67
N ALA A 82 4.75 -0.62 18.20
CA ALA A 82 5.35 -0.41 16.88
C ALA A 82 4.33 -0.64 15.75
N ARG A 83 3.55 -1.72 15.84
CA ARG A 83 2.45 -2.02 14.91
C ARG A 83 1.44 -0.87 14.86
N ARG A 84 1.01 -0.35 16.02
CA ARG A 84 0.04 0.74 16.10
C ARG A 84 0.55 2.00 15.40
N THR A 85 1.80 2.37 15.66
CA THR A 85 2.45 3.53 15.01
C THR A 85 2.44 3.42 13.48
N LEU A 86 2.78 2.24 12.95
CA LEU A 86 2.78 1.98 11.50
C LEU A 86 1.36 2.00 10.92
N ARG A 87 0.39 1.39 11.61
CA ARG A 87 -1.02 1.37 11.18
C ARG A 87 -1.63 2.77 11.20
N ASP A 88 -1.32 3.58 12.20
CA ASP A 88 -1.79 4.98 12.28
C ASP A 88 -1.18 5.83 11.16
N GLY A 89 0.13 5.67 10.92
CA GLY A 89 0.80 6.30 9.78
C GLY A 89 0.17 5.89 8.45
N LEU A 90 -0.11 4.60 8.26
CA LEU A 90 -0.77 4.07 7.08
C LEU A 90 -2.17 4.68 6.89
N SER A 91 -2.96 4.78 7.96
CA SER A 91 -4.29 5.40 7.93
C SER A 91 -4.23 6.87 7.55
N ARG A 92 -3.25 7.64 8.08
CA ARG A 92 -3.05 9.05 7.70
C ARG A 92 -2.70 9.20 6.23
N LEU A 93 -1.76 8.40 5.71
CA LEU A 93 -1.40 8.41 4.29
C LEU A 93 -2.57 7.98 3.40
N HIS A 94 -3.33 6.98 3.82
CA HIS A 94 -4.53 6.54 3.11
C HIS A 94 -5.59 7.64 3.03
N GLY A 95 -5.82 8.38 4.12
CA GLY A 95 -6.70 9.55 4.13
C GLY A 95 -6.24 10.65 3.16
N LYS A 96 -4.94 10.88 3.02
CA LYS A 96 -4.40 11.82 2.01
C LYS A 96 -4.65 11.33 0.58
N VAL A 97 -4.43 10.04 0.30
CA VAL A 97 -4.75 9.45 -1.01
C VAL A 97 -6.24 9.61 -1.33
N LEU A 98 -7.13 9.32 -0.37
CA LEU A 98 -8.58 9.49 -0.52
C LEU A 98 -8.96 10.92 -0.87
N ALA A 99 -8.43 11.90 -0.14
CA ALA A 99 -8.72 13.31 -0.36
C ALA A 99 -8.27 13.80 -1.75
N ILE A 100 -7.09 13.37 -2.20
CA ILE A 100 -6.57 13.76 -3.53
C ILE A 100 -7.37 13.05 -4.62
N ALA A 101 -7.62 11.74 -4.49
CA ALA A 101 -8.35 10.97 -5.48
C ALA A 101 -9.83 11.39 -5.59
N GLY A 102 -10.45 11.83 -4.50
CA GLY A 102 -11.82 12.35 -4.50
C GLY A 102 -11.99 13.67 -5.27
N ASN A 103 -10.92 14.45 -5.42
CA ASN A 103 -10.92 15.69 -6.19
C ASN A 103 -10.52 15.48 -7.67
N ASP A 104 -10.16 14.26 -8.06
CA ASP A 104 -9.73 13.91 -9.41
C ASP A 104 -10.88 13.24 -10.18
N THR A 105 -11.33 13.89 -11.26
CA THR A 105 -12.48 13.43 -12.04
C THR A 105 -12.23 12.12 -12.75
N ALA A 106 -10.99 11.82 -13.13
CA ALA A 106 -10.62 10.54 -13.75
C ALA A 106 -10.64 9.41 -12.71
N CYS A 107 -10.16 9.65 -11.49
CA CYS A 107 -10.27 8.73 -10.37
C CYS A 107 -11.74 8.47 -10.01
N ALA A 108 -12.57 9.51 -9.92
CA ALA A 108 -14.00 9.37 -9.65
C ALA A 108 -14.70 8.51 -10.70
N ARG A 109 -14.40 8.73 -11.99
CA ARG A 109 -14.93 7.92 -13.10
C ARG A 109 -14.45 6.48 -13.04
N LEU A 110 -13.19 6.22 -12.69
CA LEU A 110 -12.68 4.85 -12.54
C LEU A 110 -13.35 4.13 -11.36
N MET A 111 -13.61 4.82 -10.25
CA MET A 111 -14.24 4.23 -9.07
C MET A 111 -15.72 3.88 -9.25
N THR A 112 -16.35 4.26 -10.37
CA THR A 112 -17.70 3.76 -10.70
C THR A 112 -17.66 2.30 -11.19
N ILE A 113 -16.48 1.77 -11.51
CA ILE A 113 -16.29 0.37 -11.93
C ILE A 113 -16.32 -0.52 -10.68
N PRO A 114 -17.13 -1.60 -10.65
CA PRO A 114 -17.15 -2.53 -9.53
C PRO A 114 -15.74 -3.08 -9.22
N GLY A 115 -15.33 -2.97 -7.95
CA GLY A 115 -14.00 -3.42 -7.48
C GLY A 115 -12.86 -2.41 -7.68
N VAL A 116 -13.10 -1.27 -8.32
CA VAL A 116 -12.11 -0.19 -8.44
C VAL A 116 -12.35 0.85 -7.35
N GLY A 117 -11.37 1.05 -6.47
CA GLY A 117 -11.49 1.97 -5.34
C GLY A 117 -10.34 2.98 -5.24
N ALA A 118 -10.29 3.66 -4.10
CA ALA A 118 -9.34 4.75 -3.82
C ALA A 118 -7.87 4.35 -3.64
N VAL A 119 -7.52 3.14 -4.02
CA VAL A 119 -6.13 2.70 -4.21
C VAL A 119 -5.94 2.34 -5.67
N THR A 120 -6.79 1.47 -6.21
CA THR A 120 -6.70 1.00 -7.59
C THR A 120 -6.83 2.12 -8.62
N ALA A 121 -7.83 3.00 -8.49
CA ALA A 121 -8.02 4.12 -9.42
C ALA A 121 -6.83 5.07 -9.45
N PRO A 122 -6.37 5.64 -8.31
CA PRO A 122 -5.21 6.53 -8.33
C PRO A 122 -3.92 5.80 -8.70
N THR A 123 -3.78 4.50 -8.44
CA THR A 123 -2.64 3.70 -8.94
C THR A 123 -2.66 3.61 -10.46
N PHE A 124 -3.81 3.30 -11.05
CA PHE A 124 -3.95 3.26 -12.52
C PHE A 124 -3.63 4.63 -13.12
N ILE A 125 -4.24 5.70 -12.62
CA ILE A 125 -3.96 7.07 -13.09
C ILE A 125 -2.48 7.41 -12.92
N SER A 126 -1.86 7.06 -11.79
CA SER A 126 -0.43 7.30 -11.57
C SER A 126 0.48 6.45 -12.48
N THR A 127 0.01 5.28 -12.91
CA THR A 127 0.78 4.41 -13.81
C THR A 127 0.61 4.84 -15.26
N ILE A 128 -0.57 5.36 -15.62
CA ILE A 128 -0.76 6.05 -16.88
C ILE A 128 0.04 7.35 -16.86
N ASP A 129 -0.13 8.27 -15.93
CA ASP A 129 0.64 9.51 -15.83
C ASP A 129 0.51 10.44 -17.07
N ILE A 130 1.16 10.13 -18.20
CA ILE A 130 1.09 10.85 -19.47
C ILE A 130 0.26 10.04 -20.50
N PRO A 131 -1.06 10.28 -20.66
CA PRO A 131 -1.93 9.48 -21.52
C PRO A 131 -1.53 9.55 -23.01
N VAL A 132 -1.00 10.70 -23.46
CA VAL A 132 -0.62 10.93 -24.86
C VAL A 132 0.52 10.04 -25.35
N ARG A 133 1.25 9.36 -24.45
CA ARG A 133 2.26 8.37 -24.86
C ARG A 133 1.65 7.13 -25.50
N PHE A 134 0.36 6.89 -25.26
CA PHE A 134 -0.37 5.76 -25.83
C PHE A 134 -1.07 6.18 -27.12
N ARG A 135 -0.75 5.51 -28.22
CA ARG A 135 -1.42 5.75 -29.52
C ARG A 135 -2.93 5.51 -29.46
N ASN A 136 -3.37 4.56 -28.63
CA ASN A 136 -4.77 4.26 -28.37
C ASN A 136 -4.92 3.48 -27.05
N SER A 137 -6.15 3.36 -26.54
CA SER A 137 -6.43 2.67 -25.27
C SER A 137 -6.04 1.19 -25.26
N ARG A 138 -6.04 0.50 -26.41
CA ARG A 138 -5.66 -0.92 -26.50
C ARG A 138 -4.18 -1.14 -26.18
N SER A 139 -3.32 -0.13 -26.39
CA SER A 139 -1.90 -0.20 -26.08
C SER A 139 -1.57 -0.15 -24.58
N VAL A 140 -2.54 0.21 -23.73
CA VAL A 140 -2.36 0.28 -22.27
C VAL A 140 -2.15 -1.10 -21.67
N GLY A 141 -2.97 -2.10 -22.05
CA GLY A 141 -2.89 -3.46 -21.52
C GLY A 141 -1.50 -4.08 -21.66
N PRO A 142 -0.91 -4.12 -22.87
CA PRO A 142 0.45 -4.61 -23.10
C PRO A 142 1.51 -3.86 -22.27
N ALA A 143 1.41 -2.53 -22.17
CA ALA A 143 2.36 -1.71 -21.41
C ALA A 143 2.30 -1.98 -19.89
N LEU A 144 1.16 -2.45 -19.39
CA LEU A 144 0.96 -2.85 -17.99
C LEU A 144 1.24 -4.35 -17.76
N GLY A 145 1.64 -5.10 -18.79
CA GLY A 145 1.85 -6.55 -18.70
C GLY A 145 0.56 -7.36 -18.56
N LEU A 146 -0.60 -6.77 -18.90
CA LEU A 146 -1.92 -7.41 -18.81
C LEU A 146 -2.29 -8.22 -20.07
N THR A 147 -1.42 -8.25 -21.06
CA THR A 147 -1.58 -9.05 -22.28
C THR A 147 -0.54 -10.17 -22.28
N PRO A 148 -0.95 -11.44 -22.43
CA PRO A 148 0.00 -12.55 -22.52
C PRO A 148 1.02 -12.30 -23.63
N VAL A 149 2.30 -12.56 -23.33
CA VAL A 149 3.35 -12.51 -24.34
C VAL A 149 3.18 -13.74 -25.23
N LEU A 150 2.90 -13.52 -26.52
CA LEU A 150 2.86 -14.60 -27.51
C LEU A 150 4.30 -15.12 -27.70
N ARG A 151 4.67 -16.18 -26.98
CA ARG A 151 5.93 -16.91 -27.22
C ARG A 151 5.65 -18.02 -28.21
N GLN A 152 5.79 -17.72 -29.49
CA GLN A 152 5.76 -18.73 -30.53
C GLN A 152 7.14 -19.41 -30.53
N SER A 153 7.24 -20.60 -29.92
CA SER A 153 8.45 -21.44 -29.93
C SER A 153 8.72 -22.10 -31.30
N GLY A 154 8.26 -21.46 -32.37
CA GLY A 154 8.41 -21.92 -33.74
C GLY A 154 9.46 -21.09 -34.44
N GLU A 155 10.73 -21.30 -34.08
CA GLU A 155 11.82 -21.13 -35.04
C GLU A 155 12.40 -22.51 -35.35
N ARG A 156 12.41 -22.74 -36.67
CA ARG A 156 13.01 -23.77 -37.52
C ARG A 156 14.14 -24.61 -36.94
#